data_AF-A0A3C1A436-F1
#
_entry.id   AF-A0A3C1A436-F1
#
_cell.length_a   1.000
_cell.length_b   1.000
_cell.length_c   1.000
_cell.angle_alpha   90.00
_cell.angle_beta   90.00
_cell.angle_gamma   90.00
#
_symmetry.space_group_name_H-M   'P 1'
#
loop_
_entity.id
_entity.type
_entity.pdbx_description
1 polymer ?
#
loop_
_entity_poly.entity_id
_entity_poly.type
_entity_poly.pdbx_seq_one_letter_code
_entity_poly.pdbx_strand_id
1 'polypeptide(L)'
;MSKPSPQELAVDGLIAKAAQQRFLTEKDVLEAFPELEGDVERTKAIHRILTDMGVEVVDEAEPYVEVATASAEGEEELELDVLLEGPEITSDPVRMYLREIGRVPLLSASEETKFAEAIKQGDAARRYLRKGKLDPQEAIKAEIDYLVGQLARRRLAEANLRLVVSVAKQYMGRGMSFLDIIQEGNIGLLRAVEKFDHRRGYKFSTYATWWIRQAISRAIADQARTIRIPVHMVETIHRLSRASRRLAQKLGREPTPEEIALEMEDILPEEDKLAIEEARGRNEPLDLSLERRLRRAAAKVMRIMRLSQEPMSLEMPIGAEESSSLGDFIEDESVLGPVDAASRELLKEQMQDVLDSLSERERRVLELRFGLVDGHSRTLGEVGEEFGVTRERIRQIEAKALRKLRHPIRSRKLRDYLA
;
A
#
# COMPACT_ATOMS: atom_id res chain seq x y z
N MET A 1 -21.19 -16.73 -9.99
CA MET A 1 -20.10 -17.25 -10.83
C MET A 1 -20.66 -18.44 -11.59
N SER A 2 -20.96 -18.26 -12.88
CA SER A 2 -21.42 -19.36 -13.74
C SER A 2 -20.23 -20.27 -14.03
N LYS A 3 -20.40 -21.59 -13.97
CA LYS A 3 -19.34 -22.53 -14.37
C LYS A 3 -19.03 -22.32 -15.87
N PRO A 4 -17.76 -22.40 -16.29
CA PRO A 4 -17.39 -22.26 -17.69
C PRO A 4 -18.05 -23.37 -18.51
N SER A 5 -18.52 -23.03 -19.70
CA SER A 5 -19.15 -23.99 -20.60
C SER A 5 -18.12 -25.02 -21.12
N PRO A 6 -18.53 -26.25 -21.50
CA PRO A 6 -17.60 -27.25 -22.05
C PRO A 6 -16.84 -26.77 -23.30
N GLN A 7 -17.42 -25.83 -24.04
CA GLN A 7 -16.80 -25.20 -25.22
C GLN A 7 -15.70 -24.21 -24.83
N GLU A 8 -15.86 -23.44 -23.74
CA GLU A 8 -14.81 -22.54 -23.23
C GLU A 8 -13.55 -23.31 -22.82
N LEU A 9 -13.70 -24.48 -22.19
CA LEU A 9 -12.57 -25.34 -21.80
C LEU A 9 -11.85 -25.97 -23.00
N ALA A 10 -12.57 -26.27 -24.08
CA ALA A 10 -11.99 -26.81 -25.31
C ALA A 10 -11.22 -25.73 -26.11
N VAL A 11 -11.76 -24.51 -26.14
CA VAL A 11 -11.12 -23.34 -26.76
C VAL A 11 -9.85 -22.93 -26.00
N ASP A 12 -9.88 -22.94 -24.67
CA ASP A 12 -8.69 -22.69 -23.85
C ASP A 12 -7.59 -23.74 -24.10
N GLY A 13 -7.97 -25.00 -24.32
CA GLY A 13 -7.06 -26.09 -24.69
C GLY A 13 -6.45 -25.93 -26.10
N LEU A 14 -7.25 -25.49 -27.07
CA LEU A 14 -6.79 -25.21 -28.43
C LEU A 14 -5.84 -24.00 -28.46
N ILE A 15 -6.17 -22.94 -27.72
CA ILE A 15 -5.33 -21.75 -27.57
C ILE A 15 -4.01 -22.09 -26.87
N ALA A 16 -4.03 -22.97 -25.86
CA ALA A 16 -2.81 -23.43 -25.19
C ALA A 16 -1.89 -24.23 -26.13
N LYS A 17 -2.45 -25.11 -26.98
CA LYS A 17 -1.70 -25.82 -28.03
C LYS A 17 -1.14 -24.86 -29.10
N ALA A 18 -1.96 -23.93 -29.57
CA ALA A 18 -1.57 -22.91 -30.56
C ALA A 18 -0.44 -22.00 -30.06
N ALA A 19 -0.48 -21.63 -28.77
CA ALA A 19 0.56 -20.83 -28.13
C ALA A 19 1.89 -21.58 -27.96
N GLN A 20 1.88 -22.92 -27.86
CA GLN A 20 3.09 -23.73 -27.75
C GLN A 20 3.70 -24.09 -29.10
N GLN A 21 2.89 -24.39 -30.11
CA GLN A 21 3.36 -25.02 -31.35
C GLN A 21 3.38 -24.07 -32.56
N ARG A 22 2.72 -22.90 -32.52
CA ARG A 22 2.57 -21.95 -33.64
C ARG A 22 1.95 -22.53 -34.93
N PHE A 23 1.56 -23.80 -34.92
CA PHE A 23 0.70 -24.43 -35.91
C PHE A 23 -0.41 -25.20 -35.21
N LEU A 24 -1.54 -25.39 -35.90
CA LEU A 24 -2.67 -26.22 -35.46
C LEU A 24 -3.02 -27.19 -36.57
N THR A 25 -3.40 -28.43 -36.24
CA THR A 25 -3.88 -29.37 -37.26
C THR A 25 -5.38 -29.19 -37.50
N GLU A 26 -5.87 -29.50 -38.69
CA GLU A 26 -7.31 -29.43 -39.02
C GLU A 26 -8.16 -30.30 -38.06
N LYS A 27 -7.58 -31.40 -37.56
CA LYS A 27 -8.19 -32.28 -36.55
C LYS A 27 -8.32 -31.62 -35.18
N ASP A 28 -7.34 -30.82 -34.75
CA ASP A 28 -7.43 -30.09 -33.47
C ASP A 28 -8.55 -29.03 -33.52
N VAL A 29 -8.73 -28.37 -34.66
CA VAL A 29 -9.79 -27.37 -34.88
C VAL A 29 -11.18 -28.03 -34.86
N LEU A 30 -11.32 -29.21 -35.49
CA LEU A 30 -12.56 -30.00 -35.47
C LEU A 30 -12.88 -30.60 -34.09
N GLU A 31 -11.87 -30.97 -33.30
CA GLU A 31 -12.07 -31.43 -31.90
C GLU A 31 -12.57 -30.31 -30.99
N ALA A 32 -12.07 -29.08 -31.16
CA ALA A 32 -12.53 -27.93 -30.38
C ALA A 32 -13.91 -27.41 -30.83
N PHE A 33 -14.26 -27.61 -32.09
CA PHE A 33 -15.52 -27.18 -32.67
C PHE A 33 -16.21 -28.30 -33.48
N PRO A 34 -16.85 -29.28 -32.80
CA PRO A 34 -17.54 -30.38 -33.47
C PRO A 34 -18.70 -29.93 -34.37
N GLU A 35 -19.24 -28.73 -34.14
CA GLU A 35 -20.35 -28.14 -34.89
C GLU A 35 -19.93 -27.59 -36.28
N LEU A 36 -18.63 -27.57 -36.59
CA LEU A 36 -18.10 -27.15 -37.90
C LEU A 36 -18.08 -28.28 -38.93
N GLU A 37 -18.42 -29.51 -38.53
CA GLU A 37 -18.42 -30.66 -39.43
C GLU A 37 -19.47 -30.46 -40.55
N GLY A 38 -19.00 -30.04 -41.73
CA GLY A 38 -19.81 -29.83 -42.94
C GLY A 38 -20.06 -28.36 -43.34
N ASP A 39 -19.64 -27.37 -42.54
CA ASP A 39 -19.78 -25.95 -42.89
C ASP A 39 -18.45 -25.37 -43.42
N VAL A 40 -18.29 -25.44 -44.74
CA VAL A 40 -17.06 -25.04 -45.47
C VAL A 40 -16.80 -23.54 -45.38
N GLU A 41 -17.83 -22.69 -45.23
CA GLU A 41 -17.66 -21.24 -45.13
C GLU A 41 -17.12 -20.83 -43.75
N ARG A 42 -17.64 -21.46 -42.68
CA ARG A 42 -17.19 -21.20 -41.31
C ARG A 42 -15.80 -21.74 -41.02
N THR A 43 -15.46 -22.91 -41.58
CA THR A 43 -14.11 -23.49 -41.49
C THR A 43 -13.09 -22.56 -42.14
N LYS A 44 -13.38 -22.03 -43.34
CA LYS A 44 -12.51 -21.05 -44.01
C LYS A 44 -12.38 -19.72 -43.24
N ALA A 45 -13.44 -19.27 -42.57
CA ALA A 45 -13.38 -18.06 -41.75
C ALA A 45 -12.46 -18.24 -40.54
N ILE A 46 -12.53 -19.38 -39.86
CA ILE A 46 -11.67 -19.70 -38.71
C ILE A 46 -10.22 -19.91 -39.15
N HIS A 47 -9.97 -20.61 -40.27
CA HIS A 47 -8.62 -20.74 -40.83
C HIS A 47 -8.02 -19.37 -41.16
N ARG A 48 -8.79 -18.47 -41.79
CA ARG A 48 -8.34 -17.11 -42.08
C ARG A 48 -8.00 -16.33 -40.81
N ILE A 49 -8.79 -16.47 -39.76
CA ILE A 49 -8.54 -15.81 -38.46
C ILE A 49 -7.29 -16.39 -37.78
N LEU A 50 -7.09 -17.70 -37.80
CA LEU A 50 -5.89 -18.34 -37.24
C LEU A 50 -4.62 -17.94 -38.01
N THR A 51 -4.71 -17.87 -39.35
CA THR A 51 -3.61 -17.38 -40.20
C THR A 51 -3.30 -15.91 -39.96
N ASP A 52 -4.31 -15.04 -39.81
CA ASP A 52 -4.13 -13.62 -39.48
C ASP A 52 -3.54 -13.42 -38.05
N MET A 53 -3.72 -14.41 -37.17
CA MET A 53 -3.13 -14.48 -35.82
C MET A 53 -1.71 -15.10 -35.80
N GLY A 54 -1.16 -15.46 -36.96
CA GLY A 54 0.19 -16.03 -37.07
C GLY A 54 0.31 -17.50 -36.64
N VAL A 55 -0.82 -18.23 -36.65
CA VAL A 55 -0.87 -19.68 -36.41
C VAL A 55 -1.18 -20.37 -37.74
N GLU A 56 -0.24 -21.16 -38.25
CA GLU A 56 -0.39 -21.84 -39.54
C GLU A 56 -1.24 -23.10 -39.34
N VAL A 57 -2.32 -23.26 -40.12
CA VAL A 57 -3.17 -24.47 -40.06
C VAL A 57 -2.72 -25.40 -41.18
N VAL A 58 -2.16 -26.56 -40.81
CA VAL A 58 -1.48 -27.47 -41.74
C VAL A 58 -2.20 -28.83 -41.76
N ASP A 59 -2.38 -29.40 -42.95
CA ASP A 59 -3.06 -30.69 -43.16
C ASP A 59 -2.23 -31.89 -42.65
N GLU A 60 -0.90 -31.79 -42.71
CA GLU A 60 0.06 -32.74 -42.12
C GLU A 60 1.27 -31.99 -41.53
N ALA A 61 1.68 -32.36 -40.32
CA ALA A 61 2.80 -31.73 -39.62
C ALA A 61 4.15 -32.11 -40.27
N GLU A 62 4.70 -31.25 -41.11
CA GLU A 62 6.12 -31.29 -41.44
C GLU A 62 6.92 -30.46 -40.43
N PRO A 63 8.08 -30.95 -39.94
CA PRO A 63 8.90 -30.20 -39.00
C PRO A 63 9.57 -29.02 -39.70
N TYR A 64 9.14 -27.81 -39.38
CA TYR A 64 9.76 -26.57 -39.87
C TYR A 64 11.03 -26.24 -39.07
N VAL A 65 12.11 -25.90 -39.78
CA VAL A 65 13.43 -25.52 -39.25
C VAL A 65 13.54 -24.00 -39.20
N GLU A 66 14.05 -23.45 -38.08
CA GLU A 66 14.31 -22.01 -37.90
C GLU A 66 15.19 -21.42 -39.02
N VAL A 67 14.74 -20.30 -39.60
CA VAL A 67 15.62 -19.35 -40.26
C VAL A 67 15.56 -18.05 -39.47
N ALA A 68 16.62 -17.80 -38.70
CA ALA A 68 16.88 -16.52 -38.08
C ALA A 68 17.18 -15.47 -39.16
N THR A 69 16.42 -14.37 -39.17
CA THR A 69 16.85 -13.13 -39.82
C THR A 69 17.07 -12.08 -38.74
N ALA A 70 18.36 -11.83 -38.50
CA ALA A 70 18.90 -10.74 -37.70
C ALA A 70 18.79 -9.39 -38.44
N SER A 71 18.98 -8.31 -37.66
CA SER A 71 19.21 -6.87 -38.00
C SER A 71 18.04 -5.96 -37.59
N ALA A 72 18.20 -4.88 -36.81
CA ALA A 72 19.38 -4.25 -36.25
C ALA A 72 18.98 -3.19 -35.17
N GLU A 73 19.86 -3.06 -34.15
CA GLU A 73 20.14 -1.89 -33.29
C GLU A 73 19.06 -1.42 -32.30
N GLY A 74 19.31 -1.22 -30.99
CA GLY A 74 20.53 -1.20 -30.17
C GLY A 74 20.17 -0.53 -28.83
N GLU A 75 20.89 -0.88 -27.77
CA GLU A 75 20.90 -0.32 -26.39
C GLU A 75 20.10 -1.00 -25.26
N GLU A 76 19.02 -1.76 -25.49
CA GLU A 76 18.25 -2.37 -24.36
C GLU A 76 18.50 -3.87 -24.10
N GLU A 77 19.20 -4.58 -24.99
CA GLU A 77 19.52 -6.00 -24.81
C GLU A 77 20.59 -6.25 -23.73
N LEU A 78 21.53 -5.32 -23.57
CA LEU A 78 22.73 -5.51 -22.75
C LEU A 78 22.50 -5.35 -21.23
N GLU A 79 21.33 -4.90 -20.78
CA GLU A 79 21.12 -4.50 -19.38
C GLU A 79 20.38 -5.53 -18.50
N LEU A 80 19.83 -6.59 -19.11
CA LEU A 80 19.18 -7.68 -18.38
C LEU A 80 20.13 -8.86 -18.14
N ASP A 81 21.04 -9.14 -19.09
CA ASP A 81 22.05 -10.21 -18.96
C ASP A 81 23.09 -9.91 -17.87
N VAL A 82 23.41 -8.62 -17.64
CA VAL A 82 24.34 -8.21 -16.56
C VAL A 82 23.78 -8.51 -15.16
N LEU A 83 22.46 -8.64 -15.00
CA LEU A 83 21.83 -9.10 -13.74
C LEU A 83 21.80 -10.62 -13.60
N LEU A 84 22.10 -11.35 -14.68
CA LEU A 84 22.03 -12.81 -14.77
C LEU A 84 23.42 -13.48 -14.67
N GLU A 85 24.52 -12.73 -14.68
CA GLU A 85 25.87 -13.29 -14.50
C GLU A 85 26.16 -13.65 -13.04
N GLY A 86 26.06 -14.95 -12.73
CA GLY A 86 26.54 -15.57 -11.50
C GLY A 86 26.24 -17.07 -11.49
N PRO A 87 27.07 -17.89 -10.82
CA PRO A 87 26.96 -19.35 -10.89
C PRO A 87 25.61 -19.84 -10.32
N GLU A 88 25.21 -21.01 -10.80
CA GLU A 88 23.94 -21.70 -10.56
C GLU A 88 23.49 -21.66 -9.09
N ILE A 89 22.49 -20.81 -8.81
CA ILE A 89 21.54 -21.07 -7.73
C ILE A 89 20.15 -20.80 -8.30
N THR A 90 19.45 -21.89 -8.60
CA THR A 90 18.12 -21.96 -9.23
C THR A 90 16.98 -21.48 -8.32
N SER A 91 17.27 -20.89 -7.15
CA SER A 91 16.28 -20.64 -6.10
C SER A 91 15.90 -19.16 -5.88
N ASP A 92 16.56 -18.20 -6.54
CA ASP A 92 16.18 -16.79 -6.41
C ASP A 92 14.93 -16.49 -7.26
N PRO A 93 13.79 -16.13 -6.64
CA PRO A 93 12.56 -15.85 -7.37
C PRO A 93 12.71 -14.68 -8.36
N VAL A 94 13.62 -13.72 -8.10
CA VAL A 94 13.92 -12.62 -9.02
C VAL A 94 14.52 -13.15 -10.31
N ARG A 95 15.52 -14.03 -10.21
CA ARG A 95 16.19 -14.63 -11.38
C ARG A 95 15.25 -15.50 -12.18
N MET A 96 14.37 -16.26 -11.53
CA MET A 96 13.34 -17.05 -12.20
C MET A 96 12.41 -16.15 -13.02
N TYR A 97 11.92 -15.07 -12.42
CA TYR A 97 11.06 -14.10 -13.09
C TYR A 97 11.75 -13.43 -14.29
N LEU A 98 13.00 -12.96 -14.13
CA LEU A 98 13.76 -12.31 -15.21
C LEU A 98 13.98 -13.25 -16.41
N ARG A 99 14.24 -14.54 -16.15
CA ARG A 99 14.38 -15.55 -17.20
C ARG A 99 13.07 -15.78 -17.95
N GLU A 100 11.94 -15.80 -17.25
CA GLU A 100 10.63 -16.03 -17.85
C GLU A 100 10.21 -14.87 -18.76
N ILE A 101 10.39 -13.63 -18.30
CA ILE A 101 10.07 -12.44 -19.13
C ILE A 101 11.05 -12.27 -20.31
N GLY A 102 12.29 -12.77 -20.19
CA GLY A 102 13.29 -12.71 -21.25
C GLY A 102 12.98 -13.62 -22.44
N ARG A 103 12.15 -14.65 -22.26
CA ARG A 103 11.71 -15.56 -23.34
C ARG A 103 10.70 -14.93 -24.29
N VAL A 104 10.02 -13.87 -23.85
CA VAL A 104 9.00 -13.20 -24.66
C VAL A 104 9.68 -12.21 -25.62
N PRO A 105 9.47 -12.34 -26.94
CA PRO A 105 10.09 -11.42 -27.90
C PRO A 105 9.45 -10.04 -27.82
N LEU A 106 10.24 -9.02 -28.16
CA LEU A 106 9.81 -7.63 -28.20
C LEU A 106 8.84 -7.39 -29.36
N LEU A 107 7.99 -6.37 -29.21
CA LEU A 107 7.03 -5.97 -30.24
C LEU A 107 7.57 -4.81 -31.07
N SER A 108 7.27 -4.82 -32.35
CA SER A 108 7.42 -3.69 -33.25
C SER A 108 6.27 -2.68 -33.09
N ALA A 109 6.50 -1.43 -33.52
CA ALA A 109 5.49 -0.38 -33.43
C ALA A 109 4.20 -0.70 -34.21
N SER A 110 4.30 -1.46 -35.31
CA SER A 110 3.13 -1.90 -36.09
C SER A 110 2.35 -3.02 -35.40
N GLU A 111 3.01 -3.87 -34.62
CA GLU A 111 2.36 -4.88 -33.78
C GLU A 111 1.66 -4.24 -32.58
N GLU A 112 2.28 -3.24 -31.95
CA GLU A 112 1.65 -2.46 -30.87
C GLU A 112 0.31 -1.86 -31.31
N THR A 113 0.25 -1.30 -32.52
CA THR A 113 -0.99 -0.71 -33.03
C THR A 113 -2.05 -1.77 -33.33
N LYS A 114 -1.66 -2.91 -33.93
CA LYS A 114 -2.57 -4.05 -34.18
C LYS A 114 -3.17 -4.59 -32.88
N PHE A 115 -2.34 -4.83 -31.86
CA PHE A 115 -2.83 -5.30 -30.57
C PHE A 115 -3.72 -4.26 -29.88
N ALA A 116 -3.37 -2.98 -29.93
CA ALA A 116 -4.19 -1.92 -29.36
C ALA A 116 -5.57 -1.81 -30.04
N GLU A 117 -5.65 -2.05 -31.35
CA GLU A 117 -6.92 -2.09 -32.08
C GLU A 117 -7.76 -3.32 -31.69
N ALA A 118 -7.14 -4.51 -31.66
CA ALA A 118 -7.80 -5.74 -31.24
C ALA A 118 -8.36 -5.65 -29.81
N ILE A 119 -7.64 -5.01 -28.88
CA ILE A 119 -8.11 -4.78 -27.50
C ILE A 119 -9.37 -3.90 -27.51
N LYS A 120 -9.39 -2.82 -28.29
CA LYS A 120 -10.57 -1.92 -28.39
C LYS A 120 -11.77 -2.63 -28.99
N GLN A 121 -11.55 -3.48 -30.00
CA GLN A 121 -12.59 -4.31 -30.60
C GLN A 121 -13.15 -5.30 -29.58
N GLY A 122 -12.30 -6.01 -28.84
CA GLY A 122 -12.71 -6.92 -27.77
C GLY A 122 -13.46 -6.23 -26.62
N ASP A 123 -13.06 -5.02 -26.22
CA ASP A 123 -13.78 -4.23 -25.20
C ASP A 123 -15.14 -3.71 -25.71
N ALA A 124 -15.27 -3.46 -27.01
CA ALA A 124 -16.56 -3.14 -27.64
C ALA A 124 -17.46 -4.39 -27.70
N ALA A 125 -16.90 -5.54 -28.08
CA ALA A 125 -17.59 -6.82 -28.13
C ALA A 125 -18.09 -7.25 -26.74
N ARG A 126 -17.26 -7.11 -25.70
CA ARG A 126 -17.66 -7.34 -24.29
C ARG A 126 -18.85 -6.47 -23.87
N ARG A 127 -18.85 -5.20 -24.27
CA ARG A 127 -19.97 -4.28 -24.00
C ARG A 127 -21.22 -4.65 -24.78
N TYR A 128 -21.07 -5.24 -25.96
CA TYR A 128 -22.17 -5.72 -26.80
C TYR A 128 -22.82 -6.96 -26.16
N LEU A 129 -22.03 -7.98 -25.80
CA LEU A 129 -22.50 -9.19 -25.12
C LEU A 129 -23.28 -8.90 -23.83
N ARG A 130 -22.84 -7.91 -23.04
CA ARG A 130 -23.50 -7.53 -21.78
C ARG A 130 -24.91 -6.94 -21.97
N LYS A 131 -25.26 -6.44 -23.16
CA LYS A 131 -26.58 -5.82 -23.42
C LYS A 131 -27.71 -6.84 -23.66
N GLY A 132 -27.39 -8.13 -23.82
CA GLY A 132 -28.35 -9.23 -23.70
C GLY A 132 -29.45 -9.35 -24.78
N LYS A 133 -29.38 -8.59 -25.88
CA LYS A 133 -30.24 -8.76 -27.06
C LYS A 133 -29.37 -9.00 -28.28
N LEU A 134 -29.10 -10.25 -28.61
CA LEU A 134 -28.28 -10.60 -29.77
C LEU A 134 -28.91 -11.73 -30.56
N ASP A 135 -28.75 -11.64 -31.88
CA ASP A 135 -28.88 -12.78 -32.79
C ASP A 135 -27.77 -13.80 -32.49
N PRO A 136 -28.04 -15.13 -32.51
CA PRO A 136 -27.04 -16.14 -32.18
C PRO A 136 -25.74 -16.03 -32.99
N GLN A 137 -25.80 -15.58 -34.25
CA GLN A 137 -24.60 -15.43 -35.08
C GLN A 137 -23.75 -14.22 -34.67
N GLU A 138 -24.38 -13.10 -34.33
CA GLU A 138 -23.68 -11.91 -33.85
C GLU A 138 -23.08 -12.10 -32.46
N ALA A 139 -23.72 -12.93 -31.62
CA ALA A 139 -23.19 -13.30 -30.32
C ALA A 139 -21.88 -14.09 -30.44
N ILE A 140 -21.83 -15.09 -31.33
CA ILE A 140 -20.62 -15.88 -31.59
C ILE A 140 -19.47 -14.99 -32.09
N LYS A 141 -19.75 -14.07 -33.03
CA LYS A 141 -18.74 -13.12 -33.51
C LYS A 141 -18.19 -12.24 -32.39
N ALA A 142 -19.07 -11.70 -31.55
CA ALA A 142 -18.66 -10.87 -30.43
C ALA A 142 -17.89 -11.66 -29.36
N GLU A 143 -18.17 -12.95 -29.17
CA GLU A 143 -17.41 -13.87 -28.32
C GLU A 143 -15.97 -14.01 -28.84
N ILE A 144 -15.80 -14.25 -30.15
CA ILE A 144 -14.50 -14.36 -30.80
C ILE A 144 -13.71 -13.06 -30.68
N ASP A 145 -14.32 -11.92 -31.02
CA ASP A 145 -13.68 -10.60 -30.93
C ASP A 145 -13.23 -10.29 -29.49
N TYR A 146 -14.02 -10.72 -28.50
CA TYR A 146 -13.66 -10.60 -27.09
C TYR A 146 -12.44 -11.45 -26.72
N LEU A 147 -12.39 -12.72 -27.14
CA LEU A 147 -11.25 -13.61 -26.90
C LEU A 147 -9.97 -13.09 -27.56
N VAL A 148 -10.05 -12.65 -28.82
CA VAL A 148 -8.93 -12.03 -29.54
C VAL A 148 -8.43 -10.78 -28.80
N GLY A 149 -9.34 -9.94 -28.31
CA GLY A 149 -8.97 -8.77 -27.51
C GLY A 149 -8.27 -9.12 -26.19
N GLN A 150 -8.68 -10.20 -25.52
CA GLN A 150 -8.01 -10.69 -24.30
C GLN A 150 -6.61 -11.23 -24.57
N LEU A 151 -6.44 -11.99 -25.65
CA LEU A 151 -5.13 -12.49 -26.08
C LEU A 151 -4.19 -11.33 -26.45
N ALA A 152 -4.69 -10.36 -27.22
CA ALA A 152 -3.94 -9.15 -27.57
C ALA A 152 -3.51 -8.36 -26.33
N ARG A 153 -4.40 -8.22 -25.33
CA ARG A 153 -4.09 -7.58 -24.04
C ARG A 153 -2.97 -8.30 -23.30
N ARG A 154 -3.06 -9.63 -23.19
CA ARG A 154 -2.04 -10.45 -22.54
C ARG A 154 -0.70 -10.32 -23.25
N ARG A 155 -0.71 -10.45 -24.59
CA ARG A 155 0.51 -10.39 -25.41
C ARG A 155 1.19 -9.03 -25.32
N LEU A 156 0.43 -7.94 -25.39
CA LEU A 156 0.95 -6.59 -25.27
C LEU A 156 1.54 -6.33 -23.87
N ALA A 157 0.94 -6.89 -22.81
CA ALA A 157 1.48 -6.80 -21.46
C ALA A 157 2.78 -7.60 -21.30
N GLU A 158 2.79 -8.88 -21.70
CA GLU A 158 3.95 -9.78 -21.56
C GLU A 158 5.20 -9.25 -22.26
N ALA A 159 5.06 -8.75 -23.49
CA ALA A 159 6.18 -8.20 -24.25
C ALA A 159 6.78 -6.92 -23.61
N ASN A 160 6.04 -6.25 -22.74
CA ASN A 160 6.45 -5.02 -22.06
C ASN A 160 6.83 -5.23 -20.58
N LEU A 161 6.90 -6.46 -20.08
CA LEU A 161 7.32 -6.72 -18.69
C LEU A 161 8.77 -6.28 -18.43
N ARG A 162 9.64 -6.33 -19.44
CA ARG A 162 11.04 -5.85 -19.35
C ARG A 162 11.12 -4.35 -19.07
N LEU A 163 10.21 -3.56 -19.64
CA LEU A 163 10.09 -2.12 -19.38
C LEU A 163 9.75 -1.84 -17.91
N VAL A 164 8.91 -2.67 -17.28
CA VAL A 164 8.59 -2.51 -15.85
C VAL A 164 9.84 -2.70 -15.00
N VAL A 165 10.64 -3.73 -15.30
CA VAL A 165 11.89 -3.99 -14.58
C VAL A 165 12.86 -2.83 -14.74
N SER A 166 13.07 -2.30 -15.95
CA SER A 166 13.99 -1.17 -16.18
C SER A 166 13.56 0.09 -15.41
N VAL A 167 12.26 0.38 -15.36
CA VAL A 167 11.73 1.49 -14.54
C VAL A 167 11.88 1.21 -13.04
N ALA A 168 11.60 -0.02 -12.60
CA ALA A 168 11.66 -0.44 -11.20
C ALA A 168 13.08 -0.37 -10.61
N LYS A 169 14.13 -0.60 -11.40
CA LYS A 169 15.54 -0.51 -10.96
C LYS A 169 15.84 0.80 -10.23
N GLN A 170 15.27 1.92 -10.69
CA GLN A 170 15.49 3.26 -10.09
C GLN A 170 14.88 3.43 -8.68
N TYR A 171 14.03 2.50 -8.25
CA TYR A 171 13.30 2.53 -6.99
C TYR A 171 13.80 1.48 -5.98
N MET A 172 14.85 0.73 -6.32
CA MET A 172 15.48 -0.22 -5.40
C MET A 172 16.00 0.47 -4.14
N GLY A 173 15.94 -0.23 -3.00
CA GLY A 173 16.42 0.28 -1.72
C GLY A 173 15.55 1.36 -1.06
N ARG A 174 14.29 1.53 -1.49
CA ARG A 174 13.34 2.50 -0.89
C ARG A 174 12.37 1.88 0.13
N GLY A 175 12.78 0.80 0.81
CA GLY A 175 12.00 0.15 1.88
C GLY A 175 11.00 -0.92 1.42
N MET A 176 10.97 -1.26 0.13
CA MET A 176 10.13 -2.32 -0.44
C MET A 176 11.00 -3.32 -1.21
N SER A 177 10.64 -4.61 -1.21
CA SER A 177 11.33 -5.64 -1.98
C SER A 177 11.28 -5.34 -3.48
N PHE A 178 12.32 -5.72 -4.21
CA PHE A 178 12.38 -5.48 -5.65
C PHE A 178 11.25 -6.20 -6.42
N LEU A 179 10.89 -7.41 -5.98
CA LEU A 179 9.76 -8.14 -6.56
C LEU A 179 8.44 -7.39 -6.37
N ASP A 180 8.20 -6.88 -5.17
CA ASP A 180 6.98 -6.15 -4.87
C ASP A 180 6.89 -4.85 -5.70
N ILE A 181 8.00 -4.13 -5.85
CA ILE A 181 8.10 -2.97 -6.75
C ILE A 181 7.75 -3.36 -8.19
N ILE A 182 8.30 -4.48 -8.69
CA ILE A 182 7.99 -4.99 -10.04
C ILE A 182 6.50 -5.33 -10.15
N GLN A 183 5.91 -6.01 -9.17
CA GLN A 183 4.50 -6.38 -9.22
C GLN A 183 3.58 -5.14 -9.26
N GLU A 184 3.87 -4.13 -8.45
CA GLU A 184 3.13 -2.86 -8.47
C GLU A 184 3.32 -2.11 -9.80
N GLY A 185 4.53 -2.20 -10.38
CA GLY A 185 4.80 -1.74 -11.73
C GLY A 185 4.00 -2.48 -12.80
N ASN A 186 3.85 -3.80 -12.70
CA ASN A 186 3.05 -4.63 -13.60
C ASN A 186 1.57 -4.24 -13.53
N ILE A 187 1.04 -3.92 -12.34
CA ILE A 187 -0.32 -3.38 -12.18
C ILE A 187 -0.45 -2.03 -12.91
N GLY A 188 0.57 -1.18 -12.81
CA GLY A 188 0.65 0.07 -13.58
C GLY A 188 0.66 -0.15 -15.09
N LEU A 189 1.45 -1.11 -15.57
CA LEU A 189 1.52 -1.50 -16.98
C LEU A 189 0.17 -1.99 -17.50
N LEU A 190 -0.52 -2.88 -16.77
CA LEU A 190 -1.84 -3.38 -17.16
C LEU A 190 -2.85 -2.24 -17.34
N ARG A 191 -2.84 -1.24 -16.45
CA ARG A 191 -3.66 -0.03 -16.60
C ARG A 191 -3.29 0.80 -17.82
N ALA A 192 -2.01 0.85 -18.18
CA ALA A 192 -1.55 1.51 -19.40
C ALA A 192 -2.05 0.78 -20.64
N VAL A 193 -1.98 -0.56 -20.67
CA VAL A 193 -2.50 -1.39 -21.76
C VAL A 193 -4.00 -1.16 -21.98
N GLU A 194 -4.79 -1.09 -20.90
CA GLU A 194 -6.24 -0.83 -20.99
C GLU A 194 -6.59 0.54 -21.58
N LYS A 195 -5.75 1.56 -21.33
CA LYS A 195 -6.05 2.96 -21.68
C LYS A 195 -5.27 3.49 -22.87
N PHE A 196 -4.40 2.67 -23.45
CA PHE A 196 -3.54 3.10 -24.54
C PHE A 196 -4.33 3.46 -25.80
N ASP A 197 -3.96 4.58 -26.43
CA ASP A 197 -4.56 5.04 -27.66
C ASP A 197 -3.52 5.24 -28.76
N HIS A 198 -3.39 4.23 -29.62
CA HIS A 198 -2.47 4.23 -30.75
C HIS A 198 -2.71 5.37 -31.75
N ARG A 199 -3.90 5.97 -31.79
CA ARG A 199 -4.24 7.05 -32.75
C ARG A 199 -3.46 8.33 -32.49
N ARG A 200 -2.87 8.48 -31.30
CA ARG A 200 -2.06 9.64 -30.93
C ARG A 200 -0.64 9.60 -31.49
N GLY A 201 -0.22 8.49 -32.11
CA GLY A 201 1.08 8.39 -32.81
C GLY A 201 2.31 8.31 -31.91
N TYR A 202 2.13 8.18 -30.58
CA TYR A 202 3.23 7.96 -29.64
C TYR A 202 3.45 6.47 -29.38
N LYS A 203 4.71 6.07 -29.16
CA LYS A 203 5.08 4.69 -28.78
C LYS A 203 4.40 4.29 -27.46
N PHE A 204 4.07 3.01 -27.33
CA PHE A 204 3.46 2.49 -26.09
C PHE A 204 4.36 2.70 -24.86
N SER A 205 5.67 2.47 -25.00
CA SER A 205 6.64 2.61 -23.92
C SER A 205 6.63 3.98 -23.24
N THR A 206 6.51 5.07 -24.01
CA THR A 206 6.43 6.44 -23.49
C THR A 206 5.20 6.65 -22.61
N TYR A 207 4.07 6.09 -23.01
CA TYR A 207 2.82 6.17 -22.25
C TYR A 207 2.83 5.26 -21.01
N ALA A 208 3.30 4.02 -21.18
CA ALA A 208 3.36 3.01 -20.12
C ALA A 208 4.28 3.44 -18.98
N THR A 209 5.43 4.06 -19.30
CA THR A 209 6.39 4.55 -18.30
C THR A 209 5.73 5.47 -17.26
N TRP A 210 4.78 6.31 -17.66
CA TRP A 210 4.08 7.22 -16.74
C TRP A 210 3.21 6.44 -15.74
N TRP A 211 2.44 5.47 -16.21
CA TRP A 211 1.58 4.63 -15.36
C TRP A 211 2.38 3.71 -14.45
N ILE A 212 3.46 3.11 -14.96
CA ILE A 212 4.37 2.25 -14.19
C ILE A 212 5.00 3.07 -13.05
N ARG A 213 5.56 4.25 -13.37
CA ARG A 213 6.17 5.15 -12.38
C ARG A 213 5.18 5.58 -11.30
N GLN A 214 3.96 5.92 -11.71
CA GLN A 214 2.90 6.35 -10.79
C GLN A 214 2.48 5.21 -9.86
N ALA A 215 2.31 4.00 -10.38
CA ALA A 215 1.94 2.83 -9.59
C ALA A 215 3.03 2.49 -8.56
N ILE A 216 4.29 2.39 -9.00
CA ILE A 216 5.44 2.12 -8.12
C ILE A 216 5.57 3.20 -7.04
N SER A 217 5.54 4.48 -7.42
CA SER A 217 5.72 5.59 -6.47
C SER A 217 4.61 5.63 -5.42
N ARG A 218 3.37 5.32 -5.82
CA ARG A 218 2.23 5.23 -4.92
C ARG A 218 2.35 4.04 -3.98
N ALA A 219 2.71 2.86 -4.50
CA ALA A 219 2.87 1.67 -3.68
C ALA A 219 3.97 1.84 -2.62
N ILE A 220 5.10 2.44 -2.99
CA ILE A 220 6.17 2.78 -2.04
C ILE A 220 5.65 3.73 -0.96
N ALA A 221 4.89 4.77 -1.34
CA ALA A 221 4.32 5.70 -0.36
C ALA A 221 3.32 5.03 0.60
N ASP A 222 2.54 4.05 0.11
CA ASP A 222 1.50 3.38 0.89
C ASP A 222 2.01 2.21 1.74
N GLN A 223 3.06 1.50 1.32
CA GLN A 223 3.48 0.22 1.93
C GLN A 223 4.93 0.17 2.41
N ALA A 224 5.84 1.05 1.95
CA ALA A 224 7.27 0.90 2.25
C ALA A 224 7.65 1.24 3.71
N ARG A 225 6.72 1.73 4.53
CA ARG A 225 6.96 2.09 5.93
C ARG A 225 6.16 1.20 6.87
N THR A 226 6.80 0.78 7.96
CA THR A 226 6.15 0.03 9.06
C THR A 226 4.94 0.79 9.61
N ILE A 227 5.08 2.11 9.79
CA ILE A 227 3.99 3.00 10.17
C ILE A 227 3.57 3.77 8.92
N ARG A 228 2.37 3.46 8.42
CA ARG A 228 1.85 4.06 7.19
C ARG A 228 1.66 5.57 7.34
N ILE A 229 2.18 6.32 6.38
CA ILE A 229 2.02 7.77 6.27
C ILE A 229 1.16 8.07 5.02
N PRO A 230 0.18 8.99 5.08
CA PRO A 230 -0.59 9.37 3.90
C PRO A 230 0.30 9.90 2.75
N VAL A 231 -0.04 9.58 1.50
CA VAL A 231 0.77 9.91 0.30
C VAL A 231 1.18 11.39 0.21
N HIS A 232 0.25 12.33 0.47
CA HIS A 232 0.56 13.78 0.42
C HIS A 232 1.62 14.20 1.44
N MET A 233 1.70 13.51 2.58
CA MET A 233 2.75 13.75 3.58
C MET A 233 4.09 13.18 3.13
N VAL A 234 4.11 12.03 2.45
CA VAL A 234 5.33 11.47 1.83
C VAL A 234 5.88 12.42 0.77
N GLU A 235 5.01 12.98 -0.09
CA GLU A 235 5.42 14.02 -1.05
C GLU A 235 6.01 15.25 -0.37
N THR A 236 5.40 15.68 0.75
CA THR A 236 5.89 16.80 1.56
C THR A 236 7.26 16.49 2.15
N ILE A 237 7.49 15.27 2.65
CA ILE A 237 8.79 14.81 3.14
C ILE A 237 9.84 14.83 2.02
N HIS A 238 9.50 14.36 0.81
CA HIS A 238 10.41 14.41 -0.33
C HIS A 238 10.72 15.85 -0.78
N ARG A 239 9.74 16.78 -0.73
CA ARG A 239 9.99 18.21 -0.98
C ARG A 239 10.92 18.78 0.07
N LEU A 240 10.69 18.50 1.35
CA LEU A 240 11.55 18.93 2.46
C LEU A 240 12.97 18.38 2.31
N SER A 241 13.13 17.08 2.03
CA SER A 241 14.45 16.46 1.84
C SER A 241 15.22 17.06 0.66
N ARG A 242 14.54 17.40 -0.44
CA ARG A 242 15.14 18.08 -1.59
C ARG A 242 15.55 19.52 -1.26
N ALA A 243 14.68 20.28 -0.59
CA ALA A 243 14.98 21.64 -0.14
C ALA A 243 16.17 21.66 0.83
N SER A 244 16.17 20.75 1.82
CA SER A 244 17.25 20.59 2.79
C SER A 244 18.58 20.25 2.10
N ARG A 245 18.61 19.31 1.14
CA ARG A 245 19.84 18.96 0.40
C ARG A 245 20.37 20.13 -0.42
N ARG A 246 19.47 20.87 -1.09
CA ARG A 246 19.84 22.06 -1.87
C ARG A 246 20.42 23.16 -0.98
N LEU A 247 19.79 23.43 0.16
CA LEU A 247 20.28 24.41 1.12
C LEU A 247 21.61 23.98 1.75
N ALA A 248 21.76 22.70 2.10
CA ALA A 248 23.01 22.17 2.63
C ALA A 248 24.17 22.37 1.65
N GLN A 249 23.94 22.16 0.35
CA GLN A 249 24.93 22.41 -0.70
C GLN A 249 25.28 23.90 -0.83
N LYS A 250 24.29 24.81 -0.73
CA LYS A 250 24.52 26.26 -0.81
C LYS A 250 25.25 26.81 0.42
N LEU A 251 24.90 26.33 1.61
CA LEU A 251 25.37 26.87 2.90
C LEU A 251 26.65 26.19 3.40
N GLY A 252 26.99 25.00 2.90
CA GLY A 252 28.11 24.19 3.39
C GLY A 252 27.92 23.65 4.82
N ARG A 253 26.71 23.75 5.37
CA ARG A 253 26.30 23.24 6.69
C ARG A 253 24.87 22.72 6.64
N GLU A 254 24.45 21.98 7.67
CA GLU A 254 23.05 21.60 7.80
C GLU A 254 22.14 22.85 7.99
N PRO A 255 21.04 22.95 7.23
CA PRO A 255 20.13 24.09 7.30
C PRO A 255 19.25 24.00 8.55
N THR A 256 18.92 25.16 9.11
CA THR A 256 17.99 25.25 10.24
C THR A 256 16.53 25.05 9.78
N PRO A 257 15.61 24.62 10.66
CA PRO A 257 14.20 24.47 10.31
C PRO A 257 13.54 25.76 9.80
N GLU A 258 14.02 26.92 10.23
CA GLU A 258 13.57 28.24 9.74
C GLU A 258 14.04 28.49 8.29
N GLU A 259 15.30 28.19 7.98
CA GLU A 259 15.84 28.31 6.62
C GLU A 259 15.14 27.36 5.65
N ILE A 260 14.84 26.14 6.08
CA ILE A 260 14.06 25.17 5.30
C ILE A 260 12.64 25.69 5.07
N ALA A 261 12.01 26.28 6.09
CA ALA A 261 10.66 26.83 5.98
C ALA A 261 10.58 27.99 4.96
N LEU A 262 11.64 28.79 4.83
CA LEU A 262 11.72 29.87 3.85
C LEU A 262 11.91 29.35 2.42
N GLU A 263 12.71 28.30 2.21
CA GLU A 263 12.92 27.69 0.87
C GLU A 263 11.66 26.92 0.38
N MET A 264 10.82 26.41 1.29
CA MET A 264 9.63 25.64 0.90
C MET A 264 8.44 26.53 0.48
N GLU A 265 7.97 26.38 -0.76
CA GLU A 265 6.80 27.09 -1.35
C GLU A 265 5.50 26.93 -0.53
N ASP A 266 5.19 25.73 -0.02
CA ASP A 266 3.87 25.43 0.57
C ASP A 266 3.73 25.76 2.07
N ILE A 267 4.80 26.22 2.74
CA ILE A 267 4.81 26.36 4.20
C ILE A 267 4.51 27.79 4.65
N LEU A 268 5.03 28.77 3.94
CA LEU A 268 4.90 30.18 4.26
C LEU A 268 4.47 30.95 3.00
N PRO A 269 3.53 31.91 3.10
CA PRO A 269 3.18 32.76 1.96
C PRO A 269 4.40 33.50 1.38
N GLU A 270 4.43 33.69 0.06
CA GLU A 270 5.55 34.36 -0.62
C GLU A 270 5.74 35.81 -0.13
N GLU A 271 4.66 36.53 0.20
CA GLU A 271 4.72 37.86 0.78
C GLU A 271 5.48 37.88 2.12
N ASP A 272 5.20 36.90 2.98
CA ASP A 272 5.85 36.78 4.30
C ASP A 272 7.32 36.39 4.14
N LYS A 273 7.68 35.58 3.12
CA LYS A 273 9.08 35.22 2.82
C LYS A 273 9.89 36.44 2.39
N LEU A 274 9.39 37.20 1.42
CA LEU A 274 10.06 38.42 0.94
C LEU A 274 10.25 39.43 2.06
N ALA A 275 9.23 39.64 2.90
CA ALA A 275 9.34 40.52 4.06
C ALA A 275 10.43 40.06 5.05
N ILE A 276 10.57 38.75 5.27
CA ILE A 276 11.62 38.19 6.14
C ILE A 276 13.00 38.34 5.50
N GLU A 277 13.15 38.10 4.20
CA GLU A 277 14.41 38.27 3.47
C GLU A 277 14.85 39.74 3.43
N GLU A 278 13.93 40.67 3.19
CA GLU A 278 14.22 42.11 3.23
C GLU A 278 14.66 42.57 4.62
N ALA A 279 13.95 42.16 5.67
CA ALA A 279 14.31 42.50 7.04
C ALA A 279 15.68 41.92 7.43
N ARG A 280 15.97 40.67 7.04
CA ARG A 280 17.29 40.05 7.23
C ARG A 280 18.39 40.77 6.46
N GLY A 281 18.13 41.19 5.22
CA GLY A 281 19.08 41.95 4.39
C GLY A 281 19.39 43.35 4.93
N ARG A 282 18.39 44.00 5.55
CA ARG A 282 18.55 45.30 6.23
C ARG A 282 19.05 45.19 7.68
N ASN A 283 19.19 43.96 8.19
CA ASN A 283 19.56 43.66 9.57
C ASN A 283 18.61 44.30 10.61
N GLU A 284 17.32 44.40 10.26
CA GLU A 284 16.23 44.94 11.09
C GLU A 284 15.51 43.81 11.85
N PRO A 285 14.97 44.08 13.05
CA PRO A 285 14.18 43.11 13.78
C PRO A 285 12.86 42.82 13.05
N LEU A 286 12.48 41.55 12.98
CA LEU A 286 11.21 41.13 12.40
C LEU A 286 10.03 41.65 13.24
N ASP A 287 8.93 42.01 12.57
CA ASP A 287 7.67 42.29 13.26
C ASP A 287 7.20 41.07 14.08
N LEU A 288 6.58 41.33 15.24
CA LEU A 288 6.13 40.28 16.17
C LEU A 288 5.14 39.30 15.53
N SER A 289 4.33 39.76 14.56
CA SER A 289 3.41 38.88 13.81
C SER A 289 4.18 37.95 12.88
N LEU A 290 5.13 38.49 12.11
CA LEU A 290 5.97 37.74 11.18
C LEU A 290 6.85 36.73 11.92
N GLU A 291 7.45 37.11 13.05
CA GLU A 291 8.24 36.21 13.88
C GLU A 291 7.41 35.03 14.40
N ARG A 292 6.17 35.29 14.86
CA ARG A 292 5.25 34.23 15.28
C ARG A 292 4.88 33.28 14.13
N ARG A 293 4.69 33.79 12.91
CA ARG A 293 4.41 32.96 11.73
C ARG A 293 5.61 32.11 11.34
N LEU A 294 6.81 32.69 11.32
CA LEU A 294 8.06 31.96 11.05
C LEU A 294 8.28 30.83 12.06
N ARG A 295 8.09 31.09 13.36
CA ARG A 295 8.18 30.05 14.40
C ARG A 295 7.16 28.92 14.19
N ARG A 296 5.93 29.23 13.79
CA ARG A 296 4.91 28.20 13.47
C ARG A 296 5.31 27.38 12.24
N ALA A 297 5.86 28.03 11.22
CA ALA A 297 6.37 27.39 10.01
C ALA A 297 7.54 26.44 10.34
N ALA A 298 8.52 26.90 11.11
CA ALA A 298 9.62 26.07 11.61
C ALA A 298 9.11 24.90 12.46
N ALA A 299 8.12 25.11 13.33
CA ALA A 299 7.50 24.02 14.09
C ALA A 299 6.80 22.99 13.19
N LYS A 300 6.19 23.43 12.08
CA LYS A 300 5.62 22.53 11.06
C LYS A 300 6.71 21.70 10.38
N VAL A 301 7.82 22.31 9.99
CA VAL A 301 9.01 21.62 9.43
C VAL A 301 9.53 20.58 10.43
N MET A 302 9.73 20.95 11.69
CA MET A 302 10.18 20.02 12.73
C MET A 302 9.24 18.83 12.91
N ARG A 303 7.92 19.05 12.87
CA ARG A 303 6.94 17.94 12.90
C ARG A 303 7.09 17.01 11.70
N ILE A 304 7.28 17.55 10.49
CA ILE A 304 7.49 16.74 9.29
C ILE A 304 8.80 15.95 9.39
N MET A 305 9.87 16.56 9.91
CA MET A 305 11.15 15.86 10.13
C MET A 305 11.00 14.71 11.11
N ARG A 306 10.24 14.89 12.21
CA ARG A 306 9.93 13.80 13.16
C ARG A 306 9.14 12.67 12.50
N LEU A 307 8.14 13.01 11.67
CA LEU A 307 7.36 12.01 10.92
C LEU A 307 8.19 11.25 9.88
N SER A 308 9.29 11.84 9.40
CA SER A 308 10.18 11.19 8.44
C SER A 308 11.06 10.12 9.07
N GLN A 309 11.23 10.11 10.41
CA GLN A 309 12.07 9.13 11.11
C GLN A 309 11.49 7.72 10.97
N GLU A 310 12.38 6.74 10.85
CA GLU A 310 12.01 5.32 10.77
C GLU A 310 12.20 4.66 12.14
N PRO A 311 11.30 3.75 12.54
CA PRO A 311 11.44 3.03 13.80
C PRO A 311 12.69 2.14 13.76
N MET A 312 13.33 1.98 14.91
CA MET A 312 14.49 1.11 15.08
C MET A 312 14.04 -0.30 15.52
N SER A 313 14.85 -1.31 15.21
CA SER A 313 14.64 -2.66 15.71
C SER A 313 14.99 -2.75 17.19
N LEU A 314 14.16 -3.44 17.97
CA LEU A 314 14.46 -3.75 19.38
C LEU A 314 15.62 -4.73 19.52
N GLU A 315 15.83 -5.57 18.51
CA GLU A 315 16.93 -6.54 18.45
C GLU A 315 18.26 -5.89 18.02
N MET A 316 18.30 -4.57 17.84
CA MET A 316 19.53 -3.86 17.52
C MET A 316 20.51 -4.02 18.68
N PRO A 317 21.70 -4.62 18.47
CA PRO A 317 22.67 -4.80 19.55
C PRO A 317 23.17 -3.43 20.02
N ILE A 318 23.31 -3.27 21.33
CA ILE A 318 23.84 -2.05 21.96
C ILE A 318 25.16 -2.35 22.65
N GLY A 319 26.19 -1.60 22.27
CA GLY A 319 27.53 -1.72 22.85
C GLY A 319 28.43 -2.68 22.07
N ALA A 320 29.65 -2.89 22.59
CA ALA A 320 30.64 -3.78 21.98
C ALA A 320 30.45 -5.25 22.38
N GLU A 321 29.70 -5.51 23.46
CA GLU A 321 29.33 -6.86 23.88
C GLU A 321 28.04 -7.24 23.18
N GLU A 322 28.06 -8.27 22.33
CA GLU A 322 26.91 -8.76 21.55
C GLU A 322 25.77 -9.36 22.42
N SER A 323 25.79 -9.19 23.75
CA SER A 323 24.81 -9.79 24.66
C SER A 323 23.57 -8.94 24.91
N SER A 324 23.61 -7.64 24.64
CA SER A 324 22.53 -6.72 25.03
C SER A 324 21.85 -6.10 23.81
N SER A 325 20.53 -6.18 23.77
CA SER A 325 19.69 -5.60 22.73
C SER A 325 19.08 -4.28 23.19
N LEU A 326 18.61 -3.44 22.25
CA LEU A 326 17.87 -2.21 22.58
C LEU A 326 16.61 -2.50 23.40
N GLY A 327 15.94 -3.61 23.12
CA GLY A 327 14.73 -4.04 23.83
C GLY A 327 14.93 -4.23 25.32
N ASP A 328 16.12 -4.68 25.75
CA ASP A 328 16.42 -4.96 27.16
C ASP A 328 16.44 -3.69 28.04
N PHE A 329 16.54 -2.50 27.43
CA PHE A 329 16.57 -1.21 28.13
C PHE A 329 15.22 -0.49 28.15
N ILE A 330 14.17 -1.06 27.53
CA ILE A 330 12.84 -0.45 27.52
C ILE A 330 12.03 -0.97 28.70
N GLU A 331 11.73 -0.07 29.63
CA GLU A 331 10.90 -0.37 30.80
C GLU A 331 9.43 -0.56 30.41
N ASP A 332 8.74 -1.49 31.07
CA ASP A 332 7.30 -1.66 30.96
C ASP A 332 6.58 -0.76 31.98
N GLU A 333 6.07 0.38 31.51
CA GLU A 333 5.33 1.35 32.34
C GLU A 333 3.93 0.87 32.75
N SER A 334 3.43 -0.24 32.19
CA SER A 334 2.08 -0.74 32.49
C SER A 334 2.03 -1.58 33.77
N VAL A 335 3.18 -2.10 34.21
CA VAL A 335 3.29 -2.95 35.39
C VAL A 335 3.60 -2.09 36.61
N LEU A 336 2.75 -2.18 37.63
CA LEU A 336 3.02 -1.54 38.91
C LEU A 336 4.24 -2.17 39.56
N GLY A 337 5.18 -1.35 40.00
CA GLY A 337 6.34 -1.81 40.75
C GLY A 337 5.91 -2.56 42.03
N PRO A 338 6.74 -3.47 42.57
CA PRO A 338 6.41 -4.22 43.79
C PRO A 338 6.04 -3.32 44.98
N VAL A 339 6.67 -2.14 45.07
CA VAL A 339 6.40 -1.14 46.11
C VAL A 339 5.02 -0.51 45.93
N ASP A 340 4.65 -0.16 44.70
CA ASP A 340 3.34 0.43 44.39
C ASP A 340 2.21 -0.59 44.57
N ALA A 341 2.44 -1.84 44.14
CA ALA A 341 1.52 -2.95 44.35
C ALA A 341 1.29 -3.22 45.84
N ALA A 342 2.36 -3.29 46.64
CA ALA A 342 2.28 -3.45 48.09
C ALA A 342 1.57 -2.24 48.75
N SER A 343 1.90 -1.02 48.33
CA SER A 343 1.28 0.21 48.84
C SER A 343 -0.22 0.23 48.55
N ARG A 344 -0.65 -0.24 47.37
CA ARG A 344 -2.07 -0.35 47.01
C ARG A 344 -2.80 -1.39 47.84
N GLU A 345 -2.18 -2.54 48.12
CA GLU A 345 -2.79 -3.57 48.97
C GLU A 345 -2.86 -3.12 50.44
N LEU A 346 -1.81 -2.48 50.95
CA LEU A 346 -1.81 -1.86 52.29
C LEU A 346 -2.86 -0.74 52.40
N LEU A 347 -3.01 0.08 51.36
CA LEU A 347 -4.06 1.10 51.30
C LEU A 347 -5.45 0.47 51.37
N LYS A 348 -5.67 -0.64 50.65
CA LYS A 348 -6.95 -1.36 50.65
C LYS A 348 -7.27 -1.92 52.05
N GLU A 349 -6.29 -2.51 52.72
CA GLU A 349 -6.44 -3.00 54.10
C GLU A 349 -6.74 -1.86 55.08
N GLN A 350 -5.96 -0.76 55.03
CA GLN A 350 -6.20 0.40 55.89
C GLN A 350 -7.53 1.10 55.59
N MET A 351 -7.98 1.12 54.33
CA MET A 351 -9.32 1.60 53.97
C MET A 351 -10.41 0.73 54.61
N GLN A 352 -10.24 -0.60 54.58
CA GLN A 352 -11.18 -1.52 55.20
C GLN A 352 -11.27 -1.31 56.71
N ASP A 353 -10.14 -1.21 57.41
CA ASP A 353 -10.06 -0.90 58.85
C ASP A 353 -10.81 0.39 59.21
N VAL A 354 -10.63 1.43 58.39
CA VAL A 354 -11.27 2.73 58.60
C VAL A 354 -12.78 2.66 58.33
N LEU A 355 -13.21 1.90 57.32
CA LEU A 355 -14.62 1.66 57.01
C LEU A 355 -15.33 0.84 58.10
N ASP A 356 -14.64 -0.10 58.74
CA ASP A 356 -15.19 -0.91 59.83
C ASP A 356 -15.46 -0.10 61.11
N SER A 357 -14.84 1.08 61.24
CA SER A 357 -15.14 2.04 62.31
C SER A 357 -16.45 2.84 62.12
N LEU A 358 -17.11 2.68 60.96
CA LEU A 358 -18.42 3.26 60.66
C LEU A 358 -19.53 2.28 61.01
N SER A 359 -20.77 2.78 61.08
CA SER A 359 -21.91 1.87 61.20
C SER A 359 -22.10 1.07 59.90
N GLU A 360 -22.64 -0.15 59.99
CA GLU A 360 -22.89 -1.05 58.84
C GLU A 360 -23.64 -0.34 57.69
N ARG A 361 -24.66 0.47 58.03
CA ARG A 361 -25.39 1.30 57.06
C ARG A 361 -24.53 2.39 56.41
N GLU A 362 -23.67 3.07 57.16
CA GLU A 362 -22.78 4.11 56.63
C GLU A 362 -21.70 3.50 55.73
N ARG A 363 -21.10 2.38 56.15
CA ARG A 363 -20.10 1.63 55.38
C ARG A 363 -20.66 1.15 54.05
N ARG A 364 -21.82 0.49 54.05
CA ARG A 364 -22.40 -0.10 52.84
C ARG A 364 -22.89 0.95 51.84
N VAL A 365 -23.34 2.11 52.31
CA VAL A 365 -23.62 3.26 51.43
C VAL A 365 -22.35 3.75 50.72
N LEU A 366 -21.21 3.82 51.41
CA LEU A 366 -19.93 4.22 50.81
C LEU A 366 -19.38 3.15 49.85
N GLU A 367 -19.44 1.87 50.21
CA GLU A 367 -19.00 0.75 49.36
C GLU A 367 -19.72 0.76 48.01
N LEU A 368 -21.04 0.91 48.01
CA LEU A 368 -21.87 0.95 46.79
C LEU A 368 -21.72 2.27 46.02
N ARG A 369 -21.57 3.40 46.72
CA ARG A 369 -21.43 4.72 46.08
C ARG A 369 -20.11 4.85 45.32
N PHE A 370 -19.02 4.40 45.92
CA PHE A 370 -17.66 4.49 45.37
C PHE A 370 -17.21 3.22 44.65
N GLY A 371 -18.03 2.16 44.62
CA GLY A 371 -17.71 0.91 43.92
C GLY A 371 -16.51 0.20 44.52
N LEU A 372 -16.37 0.20 45.86
CA LEU A 372 -15.18 -0.36 46.54
C LEU A 372 -15.11 -1.90 46.48
N VAL A 373 -16.23 -2.55 46.16
CA VAL A 373 -16.36 -4.03 46.13
C VAL A 373 -16.40 -4.55 44.69
N ASP A 374 -17.25 -3.95 43.85
CA ASP A 374 -17.53 -4.37 42.47
C ASP A 374 -16.86 -3.47 41.41
N GLY A 375 -16.14 -2.42 41.82
CA GLY A 375 -15.49 -1.47 40.91
C GLY A 375 -16.45 -0.48 40.22
N HIS A 376 -17.75 -0.55 40.52
CA HIS A 376 -18.78 0.23 39.86
C HIS A 376 -19.39 1.28 40.80
N SER A 377 -19.13 2.57 40.54
CA SER A 377 -19.73 3.66 41.30
C SER A 377 -21.22 3.81 40.98
N ARG A 378 -22.09 3.67 41.97
CA ARG A 378 -23.56 3.83 41.80
C ARG A 378 -24.01 5.25 42.09
N THR A 379 -25.11 5.70 41.48
CA THR A 379 -25.69 7.03 41.77
C THR A 379 -26.42 7.05 43.11
N LEU A 380 -26.61 8.24 43.71
CA LEU A 380 -27.37 8.38 44.97
C LEU A 380 -28.82 7.87 44.86
N GLY A 381 -29.39 7.85 43.65
CA GLY A 381 -30.71 7.30 43.37
C GLY A 381 -30.71 5.78 43.43
N GLU A 382 -29.79 5.14 42.70
CA GLU A 382 -29.61 3.67 42.67
C GLU A 382 -29.32 3.11 44.06
N VAL A 383 -28.42 3.76 44.83
CA VAL A 383 -28.16 3.37 46.22
C VAL A 383 -29.42 3.58 47.08
N GLY A 384 -30.20 4.63 46.82
CA GLY A 384 -31.47 4.86 47.53
C GLY A 384 -32.50 3.75 47.32
N GLU A 385 -32.63 3.26 46.08
CA GLU A 385 -33.52 2.15 45.74
C GLU A 385 -33.12 0.86 46.48
N GLU A 386 -31.83 0.54 46.54
CA GLU A 386 -31.33 -0.66 47.21
C GLU A 386 -31.54 -0.65 48.73
N PHE A 387 -31.45 0.53 49.37
CA PHE A 387 -31.71 0.68 50.81
C PHE A 387 -33.17 1.01 51.16
N GLY A 388 -34.05 1.18 50.16
CA GLY A 388 -35.44 1.57 50.36
C GLY A 388 -35.61 2.99 50.95
N VAL A 389 -34.74 3.93 50.57
CA VAL A 389 -34.72 5.29 51.12
C VAL A 389 -34.58 6.34 50.02
N THR A 390 -35.02 7.57 50.30
CA THR A 390 -34.92 8.67 49.33
C THR A 390 -33.46 9.04 49.03
N ARG A 391 -33.21 9.52 47.81
CA ARG A 391 -31.91 10.05 47.37
C ARG A 391 -31.29 11.02 48.37
N GLU A 392 -32.09 11.95 48.91
CA GLU A 392 -31.60 12.95 49.87
C GLU A 392 -31.19 12.31 51.21
N ARG A 393 -31.85 11.22 51.61
CA ARG A 393 -31.47 10.49 52.81
C ARG A 393 -30.12 9.78 52.65
N ILE A 394 -29.84 9.19 51.49
CA ILE A 394 -28.52 8.62 51.18
C ILE A 394 -27.44 9.72 51.21
N ARG A 395 -27.71 10.89 50.61
CA ARG A 395 -26.80 12.05 50.64
C ARG A 395 -26.45 12.48 52.07
N GLN A 396 -27.45 12.50 52.97
CA GLN A 396 -27.22 12.81 54.38
C GLN A 396 -26.34 11.76 55.08
N ILE A 397 -26.56 10.47 54.80
CA ILE A 397 -25.77 9.37 55.36
C ILE A 397 -24.31 9.45 54.86
N GLU A 398 -24.11 9.68 53.56
CA GLU A 398 -22.79 9.89 52.94
C GLU A 398 -22.06 11.08 53.60
N ALA A 399 -22.70 12.24 53.67
CA ALA A 399 -22.09 13.44 54.27
C ALA A 399 -21.71 13.22 55.74
N LYS A 400 -22.55 12.50 56.50
CA LYS A 400 -22.27 12.14 57.89
C LYS A 400 -21.10 11.16 58.00
N ALA A 401 -21.05 10.16 57.13
CA ALA A 401 -19.96 9.17 57.09
C ALA A 401 -18.62 9.85 56.71
N LEU A 402 -18.59 10.65 55.64
CA LEU A 402 -17.41 11.42 55.24
C LEU A 402 -16.94 12.38 56.33
N ARG A 403 -17.86 13.03 57.06
CA ARG A 403 -17.50 13.90 58.20
C ARG A 403 -16.83 13.11 59.33
N LYS A 404 -17.28 11.88 59.62
CA LYS A 404 -16.63 10.99 60.60
C LYS A 404 -15.25 10.55 60.12
N LEU A 405 -15.11 10.23 58.82
CA LEU A 405 -13.83 9.84 58.21
C LEU A 405 -12.80 10.98 58.19
N ARG A 406 -13.26 12.24 58.05
CA ARG A 406 -12.40 13.44 58.14
C ARG A 406 -11.86 13.74 59.53
N HIS A 407 -12.28 13.00 60.57
CA HIS A 407 -11.75 13.22 61.91
C HIS A 407 -10.24 12.89 61.95
N PRO A 408 -9.38 13.74 62.56
CA PRO A 408 -7.92 13.62 62.50
C PRO A 408 -7.37 12.24 62.85
N ILE A 409 -7.97 11.58 63.86
CA ILE A 409 -7.58 10.23 64.31
C ILE A 409 -7.72 9.19 63.19
N ARG A 410 -8.77 9.28 62.38
CA ARG A 410 -9.06 8.32 61.29
C ARG A 410 -8.34 8.72 60.00
N SER A 411 -8.32 10.01 59.67
CA SER A 411 -7.68 10.50 58.45
C SER A 411 -6.15 10.39 58.49
N ARG A 412 -5.52 10.38 59.69
CA ARG A 412 -4.06 10.32 59.81
C ARG A 412 -3.47 9.05 59.18
N LYS A 413 -4.15 7.90 59.32
CA LYS A 413 -3.71 6.62 58.74
C LYS A 413 -3.74 6.59 57.20
N LEU A 414 -4.65 7.35 56.60
CA LEU A 414 -4.83 7.41 55.14
C LEU A 414 -4.08 8.58 54.49
N ARG A 415 -3.55 9.52 55.30
CA ARG A 415 -2.88 10.72 54.79
C ARG A 415 -1.53 10.42 54.14
N ASP A 416 -0.87 9.35 54.59
CA ASP A 416 0.45 8.95 54.10
C ASP A 416 0.39 8.36 52.67
N TYR A 417 -0.80 7.99 52.17
CA TYR A 417 -1.04 7.46 50.82
C TYR A 417 -1.47 8.52 49.79
N LEU A 418 -1.55 9.79 50.20
CA LEU A 418 -1.90 10.93 49.33
C LEU A 418 -0.66 11.71 48.82
N ALA A 419 0.54 11.25 49.18
CA ALA A 419 1.81 11.91 48.88
C ALA A 419 2.31 11.61 47.45
#